data_AF-A0A1X0IT05-F1
#
_entry.id   AF-A0A1X0IT05-F1
#
_cell.length_a   1.000
_cell.length_b   1.000
_cell.length_c   1.000
_cell.angle_alpha   90.00
_cell.angle_beta   90.00
_cell.angle_gamma   90.00
#
_symmetry.space_group_name_H-M   'P 1'
#
loop_
_entity.id
_entity.type
_entity.pdbx_description
1 polymer ?
#
loop_
_entity_poly.entity_id
_entity_poly.type
_entity_poly.pdbx_seq_one_letter_code
_entity_poly.pdbx_strand_id
1 'polypeptide(L)'
;MAAVFALVICFTFSDDIVEFGLDVTGHRFSGAGPWLVLATDCLLVAATAALKWRIEQAPRQVFVRQLIGSRWALGAAIVVVTHLLSISTATHRANLGVVQSIWLSMLFSLLFVAAMALLLTSALGEKSIWRSWVLPMIVGTVVVQVASALWYPVIDVEKGCANDISSTYFSDMTNIIAIVLLTVGVELAYVRRTAGTTDPGRRVAPVFTVLWLCVGLALAFTMLVKADLGPHCGLAAVWHEYIAFVVTAQALSIGLTTVLWLLVTDQPTVE
;
A
#
# COMPACT_ATOMS: atom_id res chain seq x y z
N MET A 1 -3.79 -7.06 14.78
CA MET A 1 -4.07 -7.32 13.35
C MET A 1 -4.64 -6.09 12.66
N ALA A 2 -5.82 -5.56 13.04
CA ALA A 2 -6.36 -4.32 12.42
C ALA A 2 -5.34 -3.16 12.35
N ALA A 3 -4.59 -2.92 13.42
CA ALA A 3 -3.52 -1.92 13.42
C ALA A 3 -2.42 -2.17 12.37
N VAL A 4 -2.10 -3.43 12.06
CA VAL A 4 -1.09 -3.79 11.05
C VAL A 4 -1.60 -3.45 9.65
N PHE A 5 -2.86 -3.75 9.36
CA PHE A 5 -3.48 -3.40 8.08
C PHE A 5 -3.64 -1.89 7.92
N ALA A 6 -4.03 -1.20 8.99
CA ALA A 6 -4.05 0.27 8.99
C ALA A 6 -2.66 0.84 8.71
N LEU A 7 -1.61 0.29 9.33
CA LEU A 7 -0.23 0.70 9.04
C LEU A 7 0.17 0.42 7.59
N VAL A 8 -0.17 -0.74 7.02
CA VAL A 8 0.09 -1.04 5.59
C VAL A 8 -0.55 0.03 4.70
N ILE A 9 -1.84 0.33 4.91
CA ILE A 9 -2.55 1.34 4.12
C ILE A 9 -1.92 2.72 4.31
N CYS A 10 -1.69 3.14 5.56
CA CYS A 10 -1.10 4.45 5.84
C CYS A 10 0.31 4.60 5.28
N PHE A 11 1.15 3.56 5.32
CA PHE A 11 2.46 3.60 4.67
C PHE A 11 2.33 3.60 3.14
N THR A 12 1.40 2.81 2.59
CA THR A 12 1.22 2.74 1.13
C THR A 12 0.85 4.11 0.55
N PHE A 13 -0.05 4.83 1.21
CA PHE A 13 -0.64 6.06 0.72
C PHE A 13 -0.16 7.30 1.51
N SER A 14 0.99 7.23 2.20
CA SER A 14 1.45 8.37 3.03
C SER A 14 1.73 9.61 2.19
N ASP A 15 2.41 9.42 1.06
CA ASP A 15 2.68 10.47 0.07
C ASP A 15 1.36 11.11 -0.42
N ASP A 16 0.41 10.27 -0.85
CA ASP A 16 -0.88 10.70 -1.37
C ASP A 16 -1.71 11.45 -0.32
N ILE A 17 -1.69 11.00 0.95
CA ILE A 17 -2.41 11.67 2.06
C ILE A 17 -1.84 13.07 2.31
N VAL A 18 -0.52 13.21 2.29
CA VAL A 18 0.14 14.51 2.50
C VAL A 18 -0.11 15.43 1.32
N GLU A 19 0.03 14.93 0.09
CA GLU A 19 -0.20 15.70 -1.12
C GLU A 19 -1.66 16.16 -1.22
N PHE A 20 -2.62 15.27 -0.95
CA PHE A 20 -4.04 15.64 -0.88
C PHE A 20 -4.30 16.72 0.18
N GLY A 21 -3.69 16.60 1.37
CA GLY A 21 -3.82 17.62 2.41
C GLY A 21 -3.26 18.98 2.00
N LEU A 22 -2.13 19.00 1.29
CA LEU A 22 -1.53 20.22 0.76
C LEU A 22 -2.39 20.83 -0.35
N ASP A 23 -2.98 20.01 -1.21
CA ASP A 23 -3.88 20.46 -2.26
C ASP A 23 -5.14 21.11 -1.69
N VAL A 24 -5.79 20.44 -0.73
CA VAL A 24 -7.00 20.96 -0.08
C VAL A 24 -6.74 22.27 0.65
N THR A 25 -5.54 22.44 1.21
CA THR A 25 -5.14 23.67 1.92
C THR A 25 -4.55 24.74 1.00
N GLY A 26 -4.42 24.50 -0.31
CA GLY A 26 -3.85 25.45 -1.28
C GLY A 26 -2.32 25.60 -1.22
N HIS A 27 -1.61 24.65 -0.60
CA HIS A 27 -0.17 24.65 -0.41
C HIS A 27 0.58 23.64 -1.30
N ARG A 28 -0.03 23.15 -2.39
CA ARG A 28 0.52 22.14 -3.33
C ARG A 28 1.98 22.37 -3.72
N PHE A 29 2.35 23.61 -4.01
CA PHE A 29 3.70 23.99 -4.47
C PHE A 29 4.63 24.49 -3.35
N SER A 30 4.26 24.26 -2.09
CA SER A 30 5.15 24.60 -0.98
C SER A 30 6.37 23.65 -0.98
N GLY A 31 7.57 24.21 -0.80
CA GLY A 31 8.78 23.39 -0.63
C GLY A 31 8.77 22.51 0.62
N ALA A 32 7.73 22.60 1.45
CA ALA A 32 7.54 21.82 2.66
C ALA A 32 6.98 20.41 2.41
N GLY A 33 6.38 20.14 1.24
CA GLY A 33 5.71 18.87 0.95
C GLY A 33 6.56 17.61 1.23
N PRO A 34 7.76 17.50 0.65
CA PRO A 34 8.64 16.35 0.89
C PRO A 34 9.05 16.17 2.36
N TRP A 35 9.15 17.26 3.12
CA TRP A 35 9.46 17.21 4.56
C TRP A 35 8.28 16.75 5.40
N LEU A 36 7.06 17.12 5.01
CA LEU A 36 5.82 16.66 5.66
C LEU A 36 5.59 15.17 5.43
N VAL A 37 5.91 14.66 4.23
CA VAL A 37 5.94 13.23 3.93
C VAL A 37 6.91 12.51 4.86
N LEU A 38 8.17 12.97 4.93
CA LEU A 38 9.17 12.39 5.82
C LEU A 38 8.71 12.39 7.29
N ALA A 39 8.09 13.49 7.75
CA ALA A 39 7.55 13.58 9.11
C ALA A 39 6.44 12.54 9.33
N THR A 40 5.52 12.40 8.37
CA THR A 40 4.43 11.42 8.41
C THR A 40 4.96 10.00 8.47
N ASP A 41 5.96 9.67 7.66
CA ASP A 41 6.57 8.35 7.68
C ASP A 41 7.36 8.07 8.95
N CYS A 42 8.03 9.08 9.52
CA CYS A 42 8.66 8.93 10.83
C CYS A 42 7.62 8.65 11.93
N LEU A 43 6.42 9.26 11.85
CA LEU A 43 5.31 8.94 12.76
C LEU A 43 4.79 7.52 12.54
N LEU A 44 4.68 7.05 11.31
CA LEU A 44 4.28 5.67 11.00
C LEU A 44 5.32 4.65 11.48
N VAL A 45 6.61 4.94 11.29
CA VAL A 45 7.72 4.15 11.84
C VAL A 45 7.61 4.08 13.36
N ALA A 46 7.40 5.21 14.04
CA ALA A 46 7.19 5.24 15.49
C ALA A 46 5.93 4.44 15.92
N ALA A 47 4.85 4.50 15.13
CA ALA A 47 3.65 3.73 15.38
C ALA A 47 3.90 2.20 15.26
N THR A 48 4.76 1.75 14.34
CA THR A 48 5.16 0.33 14.29
C THR A 48 5.95 -0.12 15.53
N ALA A 49 6.83 0.74 16.06
CA ALA A 49 7.52 0.47 17.31
C ALA A 49 6.56 0.42 18.50
N ALA A 50 5.62 1.36 18.57
CA ALA A 50 4.58 1.38 19.59
C ALA A 50 3.72 0.12 19.53
N LEU A 51 3.35 -0.35 18.33
CA LEU A 51 2.64 -1.60 18.13
C LEU A 51 3.46 -2.80 18.63
N LYS A 52 4.73 -2.90 18.25
CA LYS A 52 5.63 -3.98 18.73
C LYS A 52 5.73 -3.98 20.25
N TRP A 53 5.90 -2.81 20.86
CA TRP A 53 5.96 -2.66 22.32
C TRP A 53 4.69 -3.14 23.02
N ARG A 54 3.52 -2.80 22.45
CA ARG A 54 2.20 -3.23 22.96
C ARG A 54 2.02 -4.75 22.88
N ILE A 55 2.60 -5.40 21.89
CA ILE A 55 2.54 -6.86 21.72
C ILE A 55 3.47 -7.57 22.70
N GLU A 56 4.72 -7.08 22.84
CA GLU A 56 5.74 -7.73 23.68
C GLU A 56 5.58 -7.41 25.17
N GLN A 57 4.95 -6.29 25.52
CA GLN A 57 4.72 -5.81 26.89
C GLN A 57 6.01 -5.75 27.76
N ALA A 58 7.17 -5.60 27.12
CA ALA A 58 8.46 -5.54 27.79
C ALA A 58 8.70 -4.18 28.50
N PRO A 59 9.52 -4.13 29.57
CA PRO A 59 9.95 -2.88 30.18
C PRO A 59 10.63 -1.95 29.16
N ARG A 60 10.30 -0.65 29.19
CA ARG A 60 10.69 0.33 28.16
C ARG A 60 12.18 0.32 27.82
N GLN A 61 13.06 0.25 28.82
CA GLN A 61 14.52 0.27 28.60
C GLN A 61 15.04 -0.98 27.87
N VAL A 62 14.51 -2.15 28.23
CA VAL A 62 14.85 -3.43 27.60
C VAL A 62 14.33 -3.44 26.17
N PHE A 63 13.08 -3.02 26.00
CA PHE A 63 12.43 -2.94 24.69
C PHE A 63 13.20 -2.03 23.72
N VAL A 64 13.57 -0.81 24.13
CA VAL A 64 14.30 0.12 23.26
C VAL A 64 15.64 -0.47 22.81
N ARG A 65 16.38 -1.11 23.72
CA ARG A 65 17.66 -1.74 23.38
C ARG A 65 17.48 -2.90 22.39
N GLN A 66 16.46 -3.72 22.58
CA GLN A 66 16.12 -4.80 21.66
C GLN A 66 15.64 -4.26 20.30
N LEU A 67 14.82 -3.20 20.31
CA LEU A 67 14.29 -2.57 19.12
C LEU A 67 15.41 -2.02 18.23
N ILE A 68 16.39 -1.33 18.81
CA ILE A 68 17.57 -0.79 18.11
C ILE A 68 18.45 -1.92 17.55
N GLY A 69 18.60 -3.03 18.28
CA GLY A 69 19.33 -4.20 17.80
C GLY A 69 18.56 -5.07 16.80
N SER A 70 17.27 -4.81 16.59
CA SER A 70 16.40 -5.62 15.74
C SER A 70 16.32 -5.11 14.31
N ARG A 71 15.75 -5.93 13.43
CA ARG A 71 15.47 -5.57 12.03
C ARG A 71 14.56 -4.35 11.87
N TRP A 72 13.81 -4.01 12.91
CA TRP A 72 13.03 -2.77 12.93
C TRP A 72 13.93 -1.55 12.71
N ALA A 73 15.10 -1.49 13.36
CA ALA A 73 16.01 -0.36 13.23
C ALA A 73 16.58 -0.25 11.81
N LEU A 74 16.83 -1.39 11.16
CA LEU A 74 17.22 -1.44 9.75
C LEU A 74 16.10 -0.87 8.86
N GLY A 75 14.86 -1.31 9.03
CA GLY A 75 13.71 -0.78 8.29
C GLY A 75 13.54 0.73 8.50
N ALA A 76 13.63 1.19 9.75
CA ALA A 76 13.53 2.61 10.10
C ALA A 76 14.65 3.44 9.44
N ALA A 77 15.89 2.94 9.47
CA ALA A 77 17.02 3.59 8.82
C ALA A 77 16.83 3.67 7.30
N ILE A 78 16.34 2.60 6.66
CA ILE A 78 16.08 2.60 5.21
C ILE A 78 15.00 3.64 4.87
N VAL A 79 13.89 3.73 5.63
CA VAL A 79 12.86 4.76 5.39
C VAL A 79 13.46 6.16 5.43
N VAL A 80 14.17 6.51 6.52
CA VAL A 80 14.73 7.85 6.70
C VAL A 80 15.78 8.17 5.63
N VAL A 81 16.70 7.25 5.36
CA VAL A 81 17.76 7.45 4.36
C VAL A 81 17.16 7.57 2.96
N THR A 82 16.20 6.72 2.60
CA THR A 82 15.55 6.75 1.28
C THR A 82 14.85 8.09 1.06
N HIS A 83 14.14 8.61 2.07
CA HIS A 83 13.50 9.92 1.96
C HIS A 83 14.48 11.08 1.90
N LEU A 84 15.52 11.08 2.75
CA LEU A 84 16.55 12.12 2.69
C LEU A 84 17.27 12.12 1.34
N LEU A 85 17.51 10.95 0.74
CA LEU A 85 18.05 10.83 -0.61
C LEU A 85 17.05 11.33 -1.66
N SER A 86 15.77 10.97 -1.55
CA SER A 86 14.71 11.45 -2.44
C SER A 86 14.61 12.98 -2.45
N ILE A 87 14.66 13.61 -1.26
CA ILE A 87 14.64 15.07 -1.06
C ILE A 87 15.91 15.71 -1.62
N SER A 88 17.09 15.24 -1.21
CA SER A 88 18.37 15.84 -1.61
C SER A 88 18.66 15.70 -3.11
N THR A 89 18.16 14.65 -3.75
CA THR A 89 18.32 14.41 -5.19
C THR A 89 17.19 15.00 -6.03
N ALA A 90 16.18 15.66 -5.44
CA ALA A 90 15.02 16.17 -6.15
C ALA A 90 15.41 17.16 -7.28
N THR A 91 16.31 18.11 -7.00
CA THR A 91 16.80 19.08 -7.99
C THR A 91 17.63 18.41 -9.10
N HIS A 92 18.41 17.39 -8.76
CA HIS A 92 19.16 16.62 -9.73
C HIS A 92 18.23 15.83 -10.65
N ARG A 93 17.23 15.13 -10.09
CA ARG A 93 16.21 14.38 -10.83
C ARG A 93 15.40 15.26 -11.78
N ALA A 94 15.07 16.48 -11.38
CA ALA A 94 14.36 17.43 -12.23
C ALA A 94 15.14 17.81 -13.51
N ASN A 95 16.47 17.66 -13.48
CA ASN A 95 17.34 17.92 -14.64
C ASN A 95 17.66 16.65 -15.46
N LEU A 96 17.19 15.48 -15.05
CA LEU A 96 17.35 14.24 -15.80
C LEU A 96 16.30 14.12 -16.90
N GLY A 97 16.56 13.27 -17.90
CA GLY A 97 15.54 12.91 -18.88
C GLY A 97 14.36 12.18 -18.23
N VAL A 98 13.16 12.32 -18.82
CA VAL A 98 11.90 11.73 -18.31
C VAL A 98 12.06 10.26 -17.90
N VAL A 99 12.68 9.45 -18.76
CA VAL A 99 12.90 8.02 -18.52
C VAL A 99 13.76 7.78 -17.27
N GLN A 100 14.85 8.54 -17.10
CA GLN A 100 15.76 8.37 -15.96
C GLN A 100 15.09 8.78 -14.64
N SER A 101 14.31 9.85 -14.65
CA SER A 101 13.54 10.31 -13.49
C SER A 101 12.52 9.25 -13.02
N ILE A 102 11.84 8.58 -13.96
CA ILE A 102 10.89 7.50 -13.67
C ILE A 102 11.61 6.32 -12.99
N TRP A 103 12.71 5.82 -13.55
CA TRP A 103 13.43 4.68 -12.98
C TRP A 103 13.96 4.97 -11.58
N LEU A 104 14.46 6.17 -11.33
CA LEU A 104 15.00 6.55 -10.03
C LEU A 104 13.89 6.72 -8.98
N SER A 105 12.74 7.24 -9.39
CA SER A 105 11.56 7.34 -8.52
C SER A 105 10.98 5.96 -8.19
N MET A 106 10.95 5.05 -9.17
CA MET A 106 10.54 3.66 -8.95
C MET A 106 11.49 2.92 -8.01
N LEU A 107 12.81 3.15 -8.13
CA LEU A 107 13.80 2.59 -7.21
C LEU A 107 13.55 3.02 -5.76
N PHE A 108 13.33 4.32 -5.52
CA PHE A 108 13.01 4.81 -4.17
C PHE A 108 11.72 4.21 -3.63
N SER A 109 10.69 4.10 -4.48
CA SER A 109 9.41 3.48 -4.10
C SER A 109 9.60 2.01 -3.70
N LEU A 110 10.38 1.24 -4.46
CA LEU A 110 10.68 -0.16 -4.14
C LEU A 110 11.49 -0.32 -2.85
N LEU A 111 12.48 0.57 -2.61
CA LEU A 111 13.23 0.60 -1.35
C LEU A 111 12.32 0.89 -0.16
N PHE A 112 11.36 1.80 -0.33
CA PHE A 112 10.38 2.12 0.69
C PHE A 112 9.46 0.92 0.99
N VAL A 113 8.96 0.21 -0.03
CA VAL A 113 8.15 -1.00 0.18
C VAL A 113 8.94 -2.09 0.89
N ALA A 114 10.22 -2.28 0.55
CA ALA A 114 11.10 -3.21 1.25
C ALA A 114 11.28 -2.83 2.73
N ALA A 115 11.46 -1.54 3.02
CA ALA A 115 11.56 -1.03 4.38
C ALA A 115 10.27 -1.23 5.18
N MET A 116 9.11 -0.95 4.58
CA MET A 116 7.80 -1.21 5.17
C MET A 116 7.61 -2.70 5.48
N ALA A 117 7.95 -3.58 4.56
CA ALA A 117 7.89 -5.03 4.77
C ALA A 117 8.76 -5.46 5.97
N LEU A 118 9.97 -4.92 6.10
CA LEU A 118 10.85 -5.17 7.24
C LEU A 118 10.26 -4.67 8.56
N LEU A 119 9.69 -3.46 8.58
CA LEU A 119 9.06 -2.87 9.76
C LEU A 119 7.86 -3.68 10.24
N LEU A 120 6.95 -4.04 9.32
CA LEU A 120 5.74 -4.79 9.64
C LEU A 120 6.05 -6.22 10.10
N THR A 121 6.97 -6.91 9.41
CA THR A 121 7.38 -8.26 9.82
C THR A 121 8.10 -8.23 11.17
N SER A 122 8.93 -7.23 11.42
CA SER A 122 9.59 -7.06 12.73
C SER A 122 8.60 -6.74 13.86
N ALA A 123 7.55 -5.96 13.58
CA ALA A 123 6.51 -5.65 14.57
C ALA A 123 5.65 -6.86 14.95
N LEU A 124 5.56 -7.87 14.06
CA LEU A 124 4.77 -9.08 14.24
C LEU A 124 5.54 -10.24 14.92
N GLY A 125 6.80 -10.03 15.32
CA GLY A 125 7.60 -10.96 16.10
C GLY A 125 8.68 -11.73 15.32
N GLU A 126 9.72 -12.19 16.02
CA GLU A 126 11.02 -12.57 15.45
C GLU A 126 11.14 -14.04 15.00
N LYS A 127 10.16 -14.89 15.29
CA LYS A 127 10.30 -16.36 15.14
C LYS A 127 10.31 -16.88 13.70
N SER A 128 9.92 -16.08 12.70
CA SER A 128 10.06 -16.43 11.27
C SER A 128 10.18 -15.17 10.42
N ILE A 129 11.10 -15.21 9.46
CA ILE A 129 11.37 -14.14 8.50
C ILE A 129 10.17 -13.92 7.56
N TRP A 130 9.37 -14.98 7.32
CA TRP A 130 8.31 -14.97 6.33
C TRP A 130 7.01 -15.49 6.95
N ARG A 131 6.18 -14.56 7.41
CA ARG A 131 4.76 -14.84 7.61
C ARG A 131 4.09 -14.80 6.24
N SER A 132 3.83 -15.97 5.65
CA SER A 132 3.33 -16.09 4.27
C SER A 132 2.05 -15.28 4.01
N TRP A 133 1.21 -15.08 5.03
CA TRP A 133 0.00 -14.25 4.94
C TRP A 133 0.26 -12.75 4.77
N VAL A 134 1.49 -12.25 4.98
CA VAL A 134 1.87 -10.85 4.73
C VAL A 134 2.21 -10.63 3.24
N LEU A 135 2.54 -11.70 2.51
CA LEU A 135 2.98 -11.62 1.11
C LEU A 135 1.98 -10.91 0.20
N PRO A 136 0.66 -11.19 0.24
CA PRO A 136 -0.30 -10.49 -0.60
C PRO A 136 -0.30 -8.97 -0.39
N MET A 137 -0.12 -8.52 0.85
CA MET A 137 -0.08 -7.09 1.18
C MET A 137 1.18 -6.42 0.62
N ILE A 138 2.33 -7.08 0.73
CA ILE A 138 3.59 -6.57 0.16
C ILE A 138 3.46 -6.47 -1.37
N VAL A 139 2.98 -7.53 -2.03
CA VAL A 139 2.83 -7.54 -3.49
C VAL A 139 1.86 -6.45 -3.95
N GLY A 140 0.72 -6.30 -3.28
CA GLY A 140 -0.21 -5.21 -3.54
C GLY A 140 0.44 -3.83 -3.43
N THR A 141 1.22 -3.62 -2.36
CA THR A 141 1.95 -2.37 -2.13
C THR A 141 2.99 -2.11 -3.24
N VAL A 142 3.73 -3.13 -3.69
CA VAL A 142 4.65 -2.99 -4.82
C VAL A 142 3.89 -2.56 -6.08
N VAL A 143 2.79 -3.23 -6.41
CA VAL A 143 2.03 -2.95 -7.62
C VAL A 143 1.48 -1.52 -7.63
N VAL A 144 0.91 -1.06 -6.52
CA VAL A 144 0.35 0.30 -6.45
C VAL A 144 1.45 1.37 -6.47
N GLN A 145 2.60 1.12 -5.85
CA GLN A 145 3.73 2.05 -5.87
C GLN A 145 4.33 2.17 -7.28
N VAL A 146 4.46 1.04 -8.00
CA VAL A 146 4.88 1.03 -9.40
C VAL A 146 3.84 1.73 -10.28
N ALA A 147 2.54 1.44 -10.09
CA ALA A 147 1.47 2.07 -10.85
C ALA A 147 1.45 3.59 -10.65
N SER A 148 1.57 4.06 -9.40
CA SER A 148 1.58 5.49 -9.07
C SER A 148 2.81 6.16 -9.69
N ALA A 149 4.01 5.58 -9.55
CA ALA A 149 5.23 6.14 -10.14
C ALA A 149 5.20 6.22 -11.68
N LEU A 150 4.56 5.26 -12.36
CA LEU A 150 4.45 5.22 -13.82
C LEU A 150 3.36 6.13 -14.36
N TRP A 151 2.19 6.15 -13.72
CA TRP A 151 0.98 6.73 -14.29
C TRP A 151 0.61 8.09 -13.71
N TYR A 152 1.08 8.46 -12.51
CA TYR A 152 0.82 9.79 -11.93
C TYR A 152 1.21 10.94 -12.88
N PRO A 153 2.37 10.92 -13.57
CA PRO A 153 2.72 11.98 -14.52
C PRO A 153 1.82 12.06 -15.76
N VAL A 154 1.04 11.01 -16.02
CA VAL A 154 0.18 10.86 -17.21
C VAL A 154 -1.30 11.11 -16.86
N ILE A 155 -1.69 11.05 -15.58
CA ILE A 155 -3.08 11.22 -15.10
C ILE A 155 -3.42 12.69 -14.72
N ASP A 156 -2.45 13.60 -14.72
CA ASP A 156 -2.67 15.05 -14.49
C ASP A 156 -2.13 15.87 -15.69
N VAL A 157 -2.39 15.40 -16.92
CA VAL A 157 -1.88 16.05 -18.15
C VAL A 157 -2.69 17.32 -18.45
N GLU A 158 -4.02 17.27 -18.32
CA GLU A 158 -4.89 18.44 -18.34
C GLU A 158 -5.07 18.98 -16.92
N LYS A 159 -4.07 19.75 -16.44
CA LYS A 159 -4.00 20.36 -15.11
C LYS A 159 -5.38 20.67 -14.50
N GLY A 160 -5.81 19.82 -13.56
CA GLY A 160 -7.02 20.04 -12.79
C GLY A 160 -8.33 19.52 -13.39
N CYS A 161 -8.30 18.73 -14.47
CA CYS A 161 -9.45 18.00 -14.99
C CYS A 161 -9.20 16.49 -14.99
N ALA A 162 -10.21 15.74 -14.56
CA ALA A 162 -10.27 14.28 -14.60
C ALA A 162 -10.83 13.80 -15.95
N ASN A 163 -10.69 12.49 -16.23
CA ASN A 163 -10.99 11.75 -17.47
C ASN A 163 -9.74 11.32 -18.27
N ASP A 164 -8.59 11.19 -17.58
CA ASP A 164 -7.36 10.65 -18.18
C ASP A 164 -7.32 9.11 -18.14
N ILE A 165 -8.14 8.48 -17.29
CA ILE A 165 -8.26 7.02 -17.17
C ILE A 165 -9.55 6.56 -17.84
N SER A 166 -9.43 5.62 -18.78
CA SER A 166 -10.60 5.15 -19.53
C SER A 166 -11.69 4.54 -18.63
N SER A 167 -12.95 4.83 -18.92
CA SER A 167 -14.10 4.18 -18.28
C SER A 167 -14.10 2.66 -18.50
N THR A 168 -13.53 2.19 -19.63
CA THR A 168 -13.32 0.77 -19.90
C THR A 168 -12.44 0.10 -18.84
N TYR A 169 -11.36 0.75 -18.39
CA TYR A 169 -10.53 0.24 -17.30
C TYR A 169 -11.37 -0.01 -16.04
N PHE A 170 -12.18 0.97 -15.62
CA PHE A 170 -13.01 0.82 -14.42
C PHE A 170 -14.09 -0.26 -14.61
N SER A 171 -14.67 -0.36 -15.80
CA SER A 171 -15.62 -1.42 -16.16
C SER A 171 -14.97 -2.80 -16.03
N ASP A 172 -13.79 -3.00 -16.61
CA ASP A 172 -13.06 -4.25 -16.53
C ASP A 172 -12.66 -4.57 -15.09
N MET A 173 -12.20 -3.57 -14.34
CA MET A 173 -11.86 -3.74 -12.92
C MET A 173 -13.07 -4.16 -12.08
N THR A 174 -14.28 -3.60 -12.30
CA THR A 174 -15.48 -4.05 -11.57
C THR A 174 -15.76 -5.53 -11.79
N ASN A 175 -15.68 -6.00 -13.04
CA ASN A 175 -15.91 -7.40 -13.40
C ASN A 175 -14.83 -8.32 -12.80
N ILE A 176 -13.56 -7.97 -12.97
CA ILE A 176 -12.43 -8.79 -12.49
C ILE A 176 -12.42 -8.83 -10.95
N ILE A 177 -12.59 -7.70 -10.27
CA ILE A 177 -12.61 -7.64 -8.80
C ILE A 177 -13.79 -8.47 -8.26
N ALA A 178 -14.96 -8.41 -8.88
CA ALA A 178 -16.11 -9.23 -8.49
C ALA A 178 -15.80 -10.74 -8.59
N ILE A 179 -15.16 -11.18 -9.69
CA ILE A 179 -14.73 -12.57 -9.87
C ILE A 179 -13.72 -12.97 -8.77
N VAL A 180 -12.69 -12.15 -8.54
CA VAL A 180 -11.67 -12.44 -7.53
C VAL A 180 -12.27 -12.48 -6.12
N LEU A 181 -13.23 -11.60 -5.82
CA LEU A 181 -13.94 -11.58 -4.54
C LEU A 181 -14.74 -12.87 -4.33
N LEU A 182 -15.44 -13.36 -5.36
CA LEU A 182 -16.13 -14.65 -5.32
C LEU A 182 -15.15 -15.80 -5.09
N THR A 183 -14.05 -15.84 -5.85
CA THR A 183 -13.01 -16.88 -5.71
C THR A 183 -12.42 -16.89 -4.32
N VAL A 184 -11.96 -15.73 -3.81
CA VAL A 184 -11.42 -15.62 -2.45
C VAL A 184 -12.48 -16.02 -1.41
N GLY A 185 -13.74 -15.67 -1.61
CA GLY A 185 -14.84 -16.06 -0.73
C GLY A 185 -15.08 -17.57 -0.67
N VAL A 186 -15.04 -18.25 -1.81
CA VAL A 186 -15.16 -19.72 -1.92
C VAL A 186 -13.99 -20.42 -1.23
N GLU A 187 -12.75 -20.01 -1.56
CA GLU A 187 -11.54 -20.56 -0.95
C GLU A 187 -11.51 -20.32 0.55
N LEU A 188 -11.95 -19.15 1.01
CA LEU A 188 -12.08 -18.85 2.44
C LEU A 188 -13.07 -19.78 3.15
N ALA A 189 -14.21 -20.06 2.52
CA ALA A 189 -15.21 -20.94 3.07
C ALA A 189 -14.70 -22.39 3.15
N TYR A 190 -13.91 -22.81 2.15
CA TYR A 190 -13.22 -24.10 2.14
C TYR A 190 -12.17 -24.18 3.25
N VAL A 191 -11.21 -23.24 3.29
CA VAL A 191 -10.14 -23.17 4.29
C VAL A 191 -10.71 -23.14 5.70
N ARG A 192 -11.79 -22.39 5.97
CA ARG A 192 -12.43 -22.35 7.30
C ARG A 192 -13.01 -23.68 7.74
N ARG A 193 -13.45 -24.53 6.81
CA ARG A 193 -14.03 -25.85 7.10
C ARG A 193 -12.97 -26.90 7.33
N THR A 194 -11.84 -26.81 6.62
CA THR A 194 -10.79 -27.84 6.59
C THR A 194 -9.62 -27.52 7.54
N ALA A 195 -9.30 -26.24 7.74
CA ALA A 195 -8.11 -25.83 8.47
C ALA A 195 -8.37 -25.67 9.97
N GLY A 196 -7.98 -26.67 10.77
CA GLY A 196 -7.78 -26.50 12.20
C GLY A 196 -6.53 -25.64 12.44
N THR A 197 -6.66 -24.35 12.76
CA THR A 197 -5.46 -23.48 12.82
C THR A 197 -5.39 -22.54 14.02
N THR A 198 -4.24 -22.60 14.66
CA THR A 198 -3.79 -21.91 15.89
C THR A 198 -3.20 -20.51 15.65
N ASP A 199 -2.93 -20.08 14.39
CA ASP A 199 -2.41 -18.74 14.08
C ASP A 199 -3.52 -17.75 13.69
N PRO A 200 -3.78 -16.69 14.48
CA PRO A 200 -4.80 -15.69 14.18
C PRO A 200 -4.50 -14.90 12.88
N GLY A 201 -3.23 -14.80 12.45
CA GLY A 201 -2.87 -14.07 11.24
C GLY A 201 -3.45 -14.68 9.96
N ARG A 202 -3.43 -16.02 9.87
CA ARG A 202 -3.97 -16.76 8.71
C ARG A 202 -5.49 -16.63 8.56
N ARG A 203 -6.21 -16.45 9.67
CA ARG A 203 -7.67 -16.27 9.66
C ARG A 203 -8.08 -14.87 9.21
N VAL A 204 -7.28 -13.89 9.58
CA VAL A 204 -7.64 -12.48 9.50
C VAL A 204 -7.21 -11.86 8.16
N ALA A 205 -6.06 -12.26 7.61
CA ALA A 205 -5.56 -11.70 6.35
C ALA A 205 -6.53 -11.82 5.16
N PRO A 206 -7.17 -12.98 4.89
CA PRO A 206 -8.16 -13.06 3.81
C PRO A 206 -9.41 -12.19 4.03
N VAL A 207 -9.84 -12.01 5.28
CA VAL A 207 -10.98 -11.14 5.60
C VAL A 207 -10.66 -9.70 5.20
N PHE A 208 -9.43 -9.24 5.48
CA PHE A 208 -8.97 -7.94 5.03
C PHE A 208 -8.86 -7.84 3.52
N THR A 209 -8.37 -8.89 2.84
CA THR A 209 -8.39 -8.95 1.37
C THR A 209 -9.80 -8.74 0.82
N VAL A 210 -10.81 -9.43 1.35
CA VAL A 210 -12.21 -9.27 0.93
C VAL A 210 -12.69 -7.84 1.17
N LEU A 211 -12.43 -7.26 2.35
CA LEU A 211 -12.81 -5.88 2.65
C LEU A 211 -12.16 -4.89 1.67
N TRP A 212 -10.88 -5.09 1.35
CA TRP A 212 -10.15 -4.22 0.43
C TRP A 212 -10.63 -4.37 -1.03
N LEU A 213 -10.95 -5.59 -1.46
CA LEU A 213 -11.63 -5.85 -2.74
C LEU A 213 -12.99 -5.15 -2.81
N CYS A 214 -13.79 -5.16 -1.73
CA CYS A 214 -15.05 -4.42 -1.68
C CYS A 214 -14.85 -2.90 -1.84
N VAL A 215 -13.83 -2.33 -1.19
CA VAL A 215 -13.49 -0.91 -1.33
C VAL A 215 -13.08 -0.58 -2.76
N GLY A 216 -12.19 -1.39 -3.36
CA GLY A 216 -11.79 -1.22 -4.76
C GLY A 216 -12.97 -1.34 -5.72
N LEU A 217 -13.85 -2.31 -5.51
CA LEU A 217 -15.06 -2.50 -6.31
C LEU A 217 -15.99 -1.28 -6.23
N ALA A 218 -16.22 -0.76 -5.02
CA ALA A 218 -17.07 0.41 -4.82
C ALA A 218 -16.49 1.65 -5.52
N LEU A 219 -15.17 1.87 -5.44
CA LEU A 219 -14.50 2.98 -6.11
C LEU A 219 -14.52 2.85 -7.65
N ALA A 220 -14.37 1.64 -8.17
CA ALA A 220 -14.54 1.40 -9.61
C ALA A 220 -15.96 1.72 -10.07
N PHE A 221 -16.98 1.33 -9.29
CA PHE A 221 -18.38 1.66 -9.60
C PHE A 221 -18.65 3.17 -9.59
N THR A 222 -18.10 3.92 -8.64
CA THR A 222 -18.34 5.37 -8.57
C THR A 222 -17.77 6.11 -9.77
N MET A 223 -16.71 5.60 -10.39
CA MET A 223 -16.17 6.14 -11.65
C MET A 223 -17.10 5.85 -12.84
N LEU A 224 -17.78 4.70 -12.87
CA LEU A 224 -18.69 4.35 -13.97
C LEU A 224 -19.99 5.16 -13.96
N VAL A 225 -20.48 5.60 -12.80
CA VAL A 225 -21.72 6.39 -12.70
C VAL A 225 -21.64 7.71 -13.48
N LYS A 226 -20.44 8.26 -13.65
CA LYS A 226 -20.22 9.57 -14.27
C LYS A 226 -19.46 9.51 -15.60
N ALA A 227 -19.19 8.31 -16.12
CA ALA A 227 -18.35 8.12 -17.30
C ALA A 227 -18.85 8.87 -18.55
N ASP A 228 -20.16 9.11 -18.66
CA ASP A 228 -20.77 9.73 -19.86
C ASP A 228 -20.89 11.27 -19.78
N LEU A 229 -20.45 11.91 -18.68
CA LEU A 229 -20.69 13.34 -18.43
C LEU A 229 -19.58 14.28 -18.94
N GLY A 230 -18.57 13.76 -19.64
CA GLY A 230 -17.42 14.53 -20.13
C GLY A 230 -16.37 14.82 -19.04
N PRO A 231 -15.33 15.62 -19.34
CA PRO A 231 -14.24 15.89 -18.40
C PRO A 231 -14.75 16.62 -17.16
N HIS A 232 -14.32 16.14 -15.98
CA HIS A 232 -14.71 16.72 -14.70
C HIS A 232 -13.55 17.52 -14.12
N CYS A 233 -13.69 18.83 -14.11
CA CYS A 233 -12.66 19.70 -13.56
C CYS A 233 -12.88 19.97 -12.08
N GLY A 234 -11.75 20.07 -11.36
CA GLY A 234 -11.71 20.36 -9.93
C GLY A 234 -11.00 19.28 -9.13
N LEU A 235 -10.47 19.70 -7.98
CA LEU A 235 -9.64 18.88 -7.10
C LEU A 235 -10.29 17.54 -6.74
N ALA A 236 -11.58 17.58 -6.38
CA ALA A 236 -12.31 16.39 -5.98
C ALA A 236 -12.46 15.36 -7.11
N ALA A 237 -12.54 15.80 -8.36
CA ALA A 237 -12.67 14.89 -9.50
C ALA A 237 -11.33 14.20 -9.81
N VAL A 238 -10.24 14.98 -9.89
CA VAL A 238 -8.88 14.46 -10.15
C VAL A 238 -8.46 13.47 -9.07
N TRP A 239 -8.63 13.85 -7.79
CA TRP A 239 -8.29 12.96 -6.68
C TRP A 239 -9.18 11.72 -6.63
N HIS A 240 -10.46 11.84 -6.97
CA HIS A 240 -11.34 10.66 -7.00
C HIS A 240 -10.91 9.65 -8.07
N GLU A 241 -10.59 10.12 -9.28
CA GLU A 241 -10.10 9.28 -10.38
C GLU A 241 -8.78 8.60 -10.01
N TYR A 242 -7.82 9.38 -9.51
CA TYR A 242 -6.52 8.87 -9.08
C TYR A 242 -6.66 7.83 -7.95
N ILE A 243 -7.39 8.16 -6.87
CA ILE A 243 -7.62 7.24 -5.73
C ILE A 243 -8.33 5.97 -6.20
N ALA A 244 -9.35 6.10 -7.04
CA ALA A 244 -10.06 4.94 -7.57
C ALA A 244 -9.09 4.01 -8.31
N PHE A 245 -8.26 4.55 -9.19
CA PHE A 245 -7.27 3.79 -9.95
C PHE A 245 -6.23 3.08 -9.08
N VAL A 246 -5.58 3.79 -8.15
CA VAL A 246 -4.52 3.21 -7.32
C VAL A 246 -5.10 2.15 -6.37
N VAL A 247 -6.28 2.40 -5.80
CA VAL A 247 -6.94 1.44 -4.90
C VAL A 247 -7.45 0.22 -5.66
N THR A 248 -8.02 0.36 -6.86
CA THR A 248 -8.45 -0.80 -7.67
C THR A 248 -7.28 -1.67 -8.08
N ALA A 249 -6.17 -1.06 -8.51
CA ALA A 249 -4.94 -1.78 -8.86
C ALA A 249 -4.37 -2.54 -7.65
N GLN A 250 -4.29 -1.87 -6.49
CA GLN A 250 -3.82 -2.51 -5.26
C GLN A 250 -4.74 -3.65 -4.83
N ALA A 251 -6.05 -3.42 -4.79
CA ALA A 251 -7.04 -4.39 -4.34
C ALA A 251 -7.02 -5.65 -5.20
N LEU A 252 -6.98 -5.51 -6.51
CA LEU A 252 -6.88 -6.64 -7.43
C LEU A 252 -5.60 -7.44 -7.20
N SER A 253 -4.46 -6.77 -7.08
CA SER A 253 -3.16 -7.43 -6.83
C SER A 253 -3.14 -8.21 -5.52
N ILE A 254 -3.65 -7.61 -4.43
CA ILE A 254 -3.79 -8.27 -3.13
C ILE A 254 -4.72 -9.48 -3.26
N GLY A 255 -5.86 -9.33 -3.95
CA GLY A 255 -6.82 -10.40 -4.18
C GLY A 255 -6.22 -11.60 -4.89
N LEU A 256 -5.60 -11.38 -6.06
CA LEU A 256 -4.96 -12.43 -6.85
C LEU A 256 -3.84 -13.13 -6.09
N THR A 257 -2.99 -12.36 -5.42
CA THR A 257 -1.89 -12.94 -4.63
C THR A 257 -2.43 -13.71 -3.41
N THR A 258 -3.55 -13.27 -2.83
CA THR A 258 -4.22 -14.01 -1.75
C THR A 258 -4.75 -15.35 -2.25
N VAL A 259 -5.37 -15.41 -3.44
CA VAL A 259 -5.81 -16.68 -4.05
C VAL A 259 -4.63 -17.62 -4.24
N LEU A 260 -3.54 -17.14 -4.87
CA LEU A 260 -2.33 -17.95 -5.07
C LEU A 260 -1.74 -18.43 -3.74
N TRP A 261 -1.69 -17.57 -2.74
CA TRP A 261 -1.19 -17.91 -1.42
C TRP A 261 -2.04 -19.02 -0.77
N LEU A 262 -3.38 -18.91 -0.80
CA LEU A 262 -4.28 -19.93 -0.25
C LEU A 262 -4.09 -21.27 -0.96
N LEU A 263 -4.02 -21.28 -2.30
CA LEU A 263 -3.81 -22.49 -3.11
C LEU A 263 -2.49 -23.21 -2.79
N VAL A 264 -1.41 -22.46 -2.53
CA VAL A 264 -0.11 -23.03 -2.19
C VAL A 264 -0.07 -23.54 -0.75
N THR A 265 -0.72 -22.85 0.18
CA THR A 265 -0.69 -23.25 1.60
C THR A 265 -1.57 -24.44 1.96
N ASP A 266 -2.56 -24.76 1.13
CA ASP A 266 -3.52 -25.85 1.36
C ASP A 266 -3.05 -27.23 0.83
N GLN A 267 -1.80 -27.36 0.36
CA GLN A 267 -1.27 -28.67 -0.06
C GLN A 267 -1.16 -29.61 1.15
N PRO A 268 -1.89 -30.74 1.19
CA PRO A 268 -1.74 -31.72 2.25
C PRO A 268 -0.33 -32.32 2.19
N THR A 269 0.38 -32.33 3.30
CA THR A 269 1.60 -33.12 3.44
C THR A 269 1.22 -34.58 3.23
N VAL A 270 1.69 -35.17 2.13
CA VAL A 270 1.63 -36.61 1.91
C VAL A 270 2.55 -37.24 2.97
N GLU A 271 1.95 -37.72 4.06
CA GLU A 271 2.58 -38.66 4.99
C GLU A 271 2.19 -40.10 4.61
#